data_AF-A0A841V4W7-F1
#
_entry.id   AF-A0A841V4W7-F1
#
_cell.length_a   1.000
_cell.length_b   1.000
_cell.length_c   1.000
_cell.angle_alpha   90.00
_cell.angle_beta   90.00
_cell.angle_gamma   90.00
#
_symmetry.space_group_name_H-M   'P 1'
#
loop_
_entity.id
_entity.type
_entity.pdbx_description
1 polymer ?
#
loop_
_entity_poly.entity_id
_entity_poly.type
_entity_poly.pdbx_seq_one_letter_code
_entity_poly.pdbx_strand_id
1 'polypeptide(L)' 'MLLQDIPEERLSAGDVGTLVEKHQIEGLETGYSVEFFDRLGKTITVVTIAENYPQFPTHEDRP' A
#
# COMPACT_ATOMS: atom_id res chain seq x y z
N MET A 1 -4.35 -3.75 0.17
CA MET A 1 -4.18 -4.29 -1.20
C MET A 1 -4.23 -3.14 -2.18
N LEU A 2 -3.40 -3.14 -3.23
CA LEU A 2 -3.46 -2.11 -4.28
C LEU A 2 -4.69 -2.27 -5.15
N LEU A 3 -5.34 -1.16 -5.49
CA LEU A 3 -6.49 -1.10 -6.39
C LEU A 3 -6.11 -0.89 -7.85
N GLN A 4 -4.90 -0.41 -8.11
CA GLN A 4 -4.40 -0.10 -9.45
C GLN A 4 -2.90 -0.38 -9.54
N ASP A 5 -2.41 -0.57 -10.76
CA ASP A 5 -1.00 -0.81 -11.03
C ASP A 5 -0.15 0.43 -10.70
N ILE A 6 1.09 0.19 -10.28
CA ILE A 6 2.13 1.22 -10.14
C ILE A 6 3.35 0.72 -10.96
N PRO A 7 3.35 0.95 -12.29
CA PRO A 7 4.34 0.36 -13.18
C PRO A 7 5.78 0.77 -12.85
N GLU A 8 5.97 1.99 -12.37
CA GLU A 8 7.27 2.56 -11.96
C GLU A 8 7.92 1.72 -10.85
N GLU A 9 7.09 1.15 -9.97
CA GLU A 9 7.50 0.35 -8.82
C GLU A 9 7.36 -1.16 -9.06
N ARG A 10 6.93 -1.55 -10.28
CA ARG A 10 6.65 -2.93 -10.68
C ARG A 10 5.60 -3.61 -9.80
N LEU A 11 4.64 -2.82 -9.30
CA LEU A 11 3.52 -3.31 -8.51
C LEU A 11 2.27 -3.40 -9.37
N SER A 12 1.48 -4.45 -9.15
CA SER A 12 0.22 -4.70 -9.85
C SER A 12 -0.96 -4.52 -8.89
N ALA A 13 -2.12 -4.18 -9.43
CA ALA A 13 -3.38 -4.26 -8.70
C ALA A 13 -3.55 -5.65 -8.08
N GLY A 14 -3.95 -5.71 -6.82
CA GLY A 14 -4.00 -6.95 -6.05
C GLY A 14 -2.76 -7.22 -5.19
N ASP A 15 -1.65 -6.52 -5.39
CA ASP A 15 -0.49 -6.68 -4.51
C ASP A 15 -0.83 -6.25 -3.07
N VAL A 16 -0.39 -7.07 -2.13
CA VAL A 16 -0.62 -6.85 -0.70
C VAL A 16 0.69 -6.37 -0.07
N GLY A 17 0.61 -5.24 0.60
CA GLY A 17 1.70 -4.67 1.37
C GLY A 17 1.26 -4.31 2.77
N THR A 18 2.23 -4.02 3.63
CA THR A 18 2.03 -3.58 5.01
C THR A 18 2.08 -2.07 5.05
N LEU A 19 1.07 -1.45 5.65
CA LEU A 19 1.12 -0.02 5.96
C LEU A 19 2.18 0.21 7.04
N VAL A 20 3.22 0.99 6.73
CA VAL A 20 4.28 1.33 7.68
C VAL A 20 4.13 2.73 8.26
N GLU A 21 3.59 3.68 7.49
CA GLU A 21 3.42 5.06 7.94
C GLU A 21 2.21 5.73 7.27
N LYS A 22 1.47 6.53 8.05
CA LYS A 22 0.40 7.41 7.55
C LYS A 22 0.89 8.86 7.58
N HIS A 23 0.90 9.52 6.44
CA HIS A 23 1.22 10.93 6.27
C HIS A 23 -0.08 11.73 6.26
N GLN A 24 -0.38 12.40 7.37
CA GLN A 24 -1.57 13.26 7.48
C GLN A 24 -1.14 14.69 7.81
N ILE A 25 -1.23 15.57 6.81
CA ILE A 25 -0.91 16.99 6.93
C ILE A 25 -2.18 17.79 6.61
N GLU A 26 -2.53 18.74 7.47
CA GLU A 26 -3.73 19.55 7.27
C GLU A 26 -3.67 20.32 5.95
N GLY A 27 -4.73 20.21 5.14
CA GLY A 27 -4.82 20.84 3.83
C GLY A 27 -4.15 20.09 2.68
N LEU A 28 -3.53 18.92 2.93
CA LEU A 28 -2.99 18.03 1.90
C LEU A 28 -3.73 16.68 1.89
N GLU A 29 -3.65 15.98 0.76
CA GLU A 29 -4.16 14.60 0.65
C GLU A 29 -3.37 13.67 1.59
N THR A 30 -4.07 12.73 2.22
CA THR A 30 -3.44 11.70 3.04
C THR A 30 -2.55 10.80 2.17
N GLY A 31 -1.30 10.66 2.57
CA GLY A 31 -0.35 9.71 1.98
C GLY A 31 -0.11 8.51 2.89
N TYR A 32 0.30 7.40 2.29
CA TYR A 32 0.64 6.17 2.99
C TYR A 32 1.97 5.63 2.49
N SER A 33 2.91 5.37 3.38
CA SER A 33 4.07 4.53 3.07
C SER A 33 3.66 3.07 3.24
N VAL A 34 3.76 2.30 2.16
CA VAL A 34 3.41 0.87 2.14
C VAL A 34 4.63 0.06 1.74
N GLU A 35 4.98 -0.94 2.55
CA GLU A 35 6.05 -1.88 2.28
C GLU A 35 5.51 -3.12 1.56
N PHE A 36 6.13 -3.48 0.44
CA PHE A 36 5.86 -4.71 -0.29
C PHE A 36 7.03 -5.67 -0.13
N PHE A 37 6.72 -6.94 0.15
CA PHE A 37 7.72 -7.99 0.38
C PHE A 37 7.43 -9.22 -0.49
N ASP A 38 8.48 -9.97 -0.80
CA ASP A 38 8.36 -11.23 -1.51
C ASP A 38 7.86 -12.36 -0.59
N ARG A 39 7.67 -13.55 -1.15
CA ARG A 39 7.20 -14.73 -0.41
C ARG A 39 8.17 -15.20 0.68
N LEU A 40 9.42 -14.73 0.68
CA LEU A 40 10.44 -15.03 1.68
C LEU A 40 10.52 -13.94 2.76
N GLY A 41 9.66 -12.91 2.70
CA GLY A 41 9.65 -11.79 3.63
C GLY A 41 10.72 -10.74 3.35
N LYS A 42 11.35 -10.77 2.16
CA LYS A 42 12.31 -9.75 1.77
C LYS A 42 11.56 -8.55 1.18
N THR A 43 11.85 -7.36 1.69
CA THR A 43 11.35 -6.10 1.12
C THR A 43 11.75 -5.97 -0.34
N ILE A 44 10.75 -5.78 -1.20
CA ILE A 44 10.90 -5.49 -2.63
C ILE A 44 11.02 -3.98 -2.81
N THR A 45 10.06 -3.22 -2.26
CA THR A 45 10.02 -1.74 -2.32
C THR A 45 9.18 -1.18 -1.16
N VAL A 46 9.37 0.12 -0.88
CA VAL A 46 8.51 0.92 -0.01
C VAL A 46 8.06 2.13 -0.80
N VAL A 47 6.76 2.30 -0.95
CA VAL A 47 6.17 3.33 -1.83
C VAL A 47 5.28 4.26 -1.03
N THR A 48 5.31 5.55 -1.35
CA THR A 48 4.36 6.53 -0.84
C THR A 48 3.23 6.68 -1.84
N ILE A 49 2.01 6.31 -1.45
CA ILE A 49 0.81 6.34 -2.29
C ILE A 49 -0.29 7.19 -1.67
N ALA A 50 -1.15 7.76 -2.51
CA ALA A 50 -2.32 8.51 -2.06
C ALA A 50 -3.42 7.57 -1.50
N GLU A 51 -4.37 8.15 -0.76
CA GLU A 51 -5.45 7.42 -0.07
C GLU A 51 -6.36 6.60 -1.00
N ASN A 52 -6.43 6.94 -2.28
CA ASN A 52 -7.23 6.22 -3.27
C ASN A 52 -6.52 4.99 -3.88
N TYR A 53 -5.24 4.75 -3.61
CA TYR A 53 -4.50 3.58 -4.14
C TYR A 53 -4.73 2.29 -3.34
N PRO A 54 -4.70 2.30 -1.98
CA PRO A 54 -4.89 1.08 -1.20
C PRO A 54 -6.33 0.86 -0.76
N GLN A 55 -6.77 -0.39 -0.78
CA GLN A 55 -7.90 -0.87 0.02
C GLN A 55 -7.39 -1.51 1.31
N PHE A 56 -7.95 -1.09 2.44
CA PHE A 56 -7.71 -1.71 3.74
C PHE A 56 -8.67 -2.89 3.95
N PRO A 57 -8.19 -4.02 4.51
CA PRO A 57 -9.06 -5.15 4.82
C PRO A 57 -10.11 -4.73 5.85
N THR A 58 -11.34 -5.15 5.61
CA THR A 58 -12.47 -4.96 6.51
C THR A 58 -12.54 -6.10 7.53
N HIS A 59 -13.48 -6.01 8.47
CA HIS A 59 -13.69 -7.09 9.44
C HIS A 59 -14.16 -8.39 8.78
N GLU A 60 -14.81 -8.32 7.60
CA GLU A 60 -15.29 -9.49 6.87
C GLU A 60 -14.16 -10.22 6.13
N ASP A 61 -13.03 -9.57 5.91
CA ASP A 61 -11.84 -10.16 5.26
C ASP A 61 -10.95 -10.93 6.26
N ARG A 62 -11.30 -10.95 7.55
CA ARG A 62 -10.56 -11.67 8.60
C ARG A 62 -11.14 -13.08 8.79
N PRO A 63 -10.29 -14.13 8.85
CA PRO A 63 -10.74 -15.50 9.13
C PRO A 63 -11.25 -15.69 10.56
#